data_AF-A0A7R9T143-F1
#
_entry.id   AF-A0A7R9T143-F1
#
_cell.length_a   1.000
_cell.length_b   1.000
_cell.length_c   1.000
_cell.angle_alpha   90.00
_cell.angle_beta   90.00
_cell.angle_gamma   90.00
#
_symmetry.space_group_name_H-M   'P 1'
#
loop_
_entity.id
_entity.type
_entity.pdbx_description
1 polymer ?
#
loop_
_entity_poly.entity_id
_entity_poly.type
_entity_poly.pdbx_seq_one_letter_code
_entity_poly.pdbx_strand_id
1 'polypeptide(L)'
;VPHVAGKGCWSVQNLVSAISQSDAGRRALVPYFQSIIQTLLITSERPDAEVGLKMECYEAMNEILRSSTEENHPTVGQLIPHVLQKLSATLVGQEQMSSDMREKQADAQALLCGTLQVIIQVLGAASQETKEQTLFAHADSLMHAFLSVFSCRSSTVHEEAMLAVGALAYAVGENFIKYMDAFIPYVKLGLENHEEHQVCAVTVGVVGDICRALDDKIEPYCEPIVYLLLRDLGSEKLHRSVKPPILSCFGDLALATGASFEKFLSYVVGMLQSAMQLSANTNPDDEEMVDYNNELRNGIFEAYAGILQGLKLESMDASKLNGIREHVPFVVDFIEAVSKDPNCDSTVTRSMVGVLGDIAKCVRGVGPVFAQKPFWNQFLSECASSPDDALRRDAAWARDNIQKRMNEDR
;
A
#
# COMPACT_ATOMS: atom_id res chain seq x y z
N VAL A 1 8.85 34.21 17.22
CA VAL A 1 8.44 34.46 15.81
C VAL A 1 8.11 33.12 15.16
N PRO A 2 6.86 32.89 14.73
CA PRO A 2 6.41 31.63 14.15
C PRO A 2 7.26 31.16 12.97
N HIS A 3 7.61 32.07 12.07
CA HIS A 3 8.43 31.75 10.89
C HIS A 3 9.80 31.16 11.24
N VAL A 4 10.50 31.74 12.22
CA VAL A 4 11.80 31.23 12.68
C VAL A 4 11.64 29.88 13.36
N ALA A 5 10.57 29.69 14.15
CA ALA A 5 10.29 28.41 14.77
C ALA A 5 9.97 27.31 13.74
N GLY A 6 9.24 27.64 12.66
CA GLY A 6 8.96 26.72 11.56
C GLY A 6 10.25 26.26 10.87
N LYS A 7 11.16 27.20 10.56
CA LYS A 7 12.49 26.85 10.04
C LYS A 7 13.34 26.03 11.01
N GLY A 8 13.15 26.23 12.32
CA GLY A 8 13.74 25.39 13.36
C GLY A 8 13.22 23.95 13.29
N CYS A 9 11.90 23.76 13.21
CA CYS A 9 11.28 22.43 13.08
C CYS A 9 11.73 21.72 11.81
N TRP A 10 11.69 22.41 10.67
CA TRP A 10 12.21 21.91 9.40
C TRP A 10 13.68 21.51 9.47
N SER A 11 14.52 22.29 10.17
CA SER A 11 15.93 21.94 10.36
C SER A 11 16.10 20.69 11.22
N VAL A 12 15.28 20.53 12.26
CA VAL A 12 15.25 19.32 13.09
C VAL A 12 14.83 18.11 12.26
N GLN A 13 13.78 18.22 11.45
CA GLN A 13 13.33 17.17 10.54
C GLN A 13 14.48 16.69 9.64
N ASN A 14 15.12 17.60 8.91
CA ASN A 14 16.22 17.24 8.01
C ASN A 14 17.43 16.66 8.74
N LEU A 15 17.75 17.18 9.93
CA LEU A 15 18.85 16.65 10.73
C LEU A 15 18.58 15.22 11.18
N VAL A 16 17.38 14.96 11.70
CA VAL A 16 16.93 13.63 12.11
C VAL A 16 16.95 12.67 10.91
N SER A 17 16.41 13.12 9.77
CA SER A 17 16.37 12.32 8.55
C SER A 17 17.78 11.91 8.09
N ALA A 18 18.71 12.86 8.04
CA ALA A 18 20.09 12.59 7.66
C ALA A 18 20.81 11.63 8.64
N ILE A 19 20.60 11.80 9.95
CA ILE A 19 21.22 10.95 10.97
C ILE A 19 20.62 9.53 10.94
N SER A 20 19.31 9.41 10.74
CA SER A 20 18.57 8.15 10.84
C SER A 20 18.79 7.16 9.68
N GLN A 21 19.58 7.55 8.67
CA GLN A 21 20.00 6.69 7.55
C GLN A 21 20.88 5.50 7.97
N SER A 22 21.42 5.53 9.20
CA SER A 22 22.22 4.43 9.76
C SER A 22 21.74 4.01 11.15
N ASP A 23 21.88 2.74 11.49
CA ASP A 23 21.54 2.22 12.83
C ASP A 23 22.37 2.88 13.95
N ALA A 24 23.60 3.28 13.65
CA ALA A 24 24.43 4.03 14.58
C ALA A 24 23.84 5.43 14.84
N GLY A 25 23.36 6.10 13.79
CA GLY A 25 22.71 7.40 13.89
C GLY A 25 21.37 7.33 14.65
N ARG A 26 20.52 6.33 14.36
CA ARG A 26 19.27 6.12 15.12
C ARG A 26 19.54 5.94 16.62
N ARG A 27 20.54 5.14 16.99
CA ARG A 27 20.97 4.99 18.39
C ARG A 27 21.50 6.29 19.01
N ALA A 28 22.17 7.14 18.23
CA ALA A 28 22.63 8.43 18.71
C ALA A 28 21.49 9.42 19.00
N LEU A 29 20.31 9.25 18.40
CA LEU A 29 19.12 10.08 18.64
C LEU A 29 18.36 9.70 19.91
N VAL A 30 18.50 8.45 20.40
CA VAL A 30 17.74 7.92 21.55
C VAL A 30 17.75 8.85 22.78
N PRO A 31 18.89 9.42 23.23
CA PRO A 31 18.92 10.30 24.41
C PRO A 31 18.15 11.61 24.23
N TYR A 32 17.94 12.04 22.99
CA TYR A 32 17.28 13.31 22.65
C TYR A 32 15.81 13.12 22.25
N PHE A 33 15.40 11.89 21.94
CA PHE A 33 14.09 11.54 21.41
C PHE A 33 12.94 12.18 22.19
N GLN A 34 12.88 11.96 23.50
CA GLN A 34 11.81 12.47 24.35
C GLN A 34 11.79 14.00 24.40
N SER A 35 12.96 14.64 24.50
CA SER A 35 13.10 16.10 24.55
C SER A 35 12.65 16.75 23.25
N ILE A 36 13.00 16.15 22.10
CA ILE A 36 12.59 16.63 20.77
C ILE A 36 11.06 16.54 20.64
N ILE A 37 10.46 15.37 20.93
CA ILE A 37 9.00 15.18 20.88
C ILE A 37 8.27 16.20 21.77
N GLN A 38 8.69 16.32 23.04
CA GLN A 38 8.07 17.26 23.97
C GLN A 38 8.17 18.70 23.50
N THR A 39 9.31 19.11 22.97
CA THR A 39 9.53 20.47 22.45
C THR A 39 8.64 20.74 21.23
N LEU A 40 8.51 19.78 20.31
CA LEU A 40 7.63 19.91 19.14
C LEU A 40 6.16 19.99 19.54
N LEU A 41 5.71 19.17 20.50
CA LEU A 41 4.36 19.22 21.06
C LEU A 41 4.06 20.55 21.76
N ILE A 42 5.01 21.10 22.52
CA ILE A 42 4.84 22.42 23.14
C ILE A 42 4.79 23.52 22.07
N THR A 43 5.61 23.39 21.03
CA THR A 43 5.71 24.38 19.95
C THR A 43 4.43 24.42 19.10
N SER A 44 3.82 23.25 18.82
CA SER A 44 2.57 23.17 18.05
C SER A 44 1.35 23.75 18.78
N GLU A 45 1.42 23.87 20.10
CA GLU A 45 0.36 24.42 20.96
C GLU A 45 0.57 25.89 21.34
N ARG A 46 1.56 26.56 20.76
CA ARG A 46 1.76 27.99 21.02
C ARG A 46 0.55 28.80 20.54
N PRO A 47 0.17 29.89 21.24
CA PRO A 47 -0.93 30.76 20.82
C PRO A 47 -0.71 31.41 19.43
N ASP A 48 0.57 31.58 19.03
CA ASP A 48 0.97 32.11 17.73
C ASP A 48 1.27 31.01 16.68
N ALA A 49 0.97 29.74 16.98
CA ALA A 49 1.13 28.64 16.05
C ALA A 49 -0.04 28.58 15.07
N GLU A 50 0.16 29.22 13.92
CA GLU A 50 -0.71 29.08 12.74
C GLU A 50 -0.51 27.70 12.09
N VAL A 51 -1.39 27.37 11.12
CA VAL A 51 -1.41 26.08 10.41
C VAL A 51 -0.01 25.67 9.92
N GLY A 52 0.73 26.60 9.30
CA GLY A 52 2.07 26.33 8.79
C GLY A 52 3.08 25.91 9.87
N LEU A 53 3.07 26.54 11.05
CA LEU A 53 3.96 26.12 12.13
C LEU A 53 3.56 24.76 12.69
N LYS A 54 2.25 24.49 12.80
CA LYS A 54 1.74 23.19 13.27
C LYS A 54 2.16 22.07 12.32
N MET A 55 1.99 22.27 11.02
CA MET A 55 2.43 21.32 9.99
C MET A 55 3.91 20.98 10.15
N GLU A 56 4.79 21.99 10.19
CA GLU A 56 6.24 21.80 10.37
C GLU A 56 6.58 21.07 11.68
N CYS A 57 5.83 21.30 12.77
CA CYS A 57 6.01 20.58 14.03
C CYS A 57 5.62 19.10 13.90
N TYR A 58 4.48 18.79 13.29
CA TYR A 58 4.00 17.41 13.13
C TYR A 58 4.84 16.63 12.12
N GLU A 59 5.31 17.26 11.03
CA GLU A 59 6.26 16.66 10.09
C GLU A 59 7.59 16.31 10.76
N ALA A 60 8.16 17.25 11.52
CA ALA A 60 9.37 16.98 12.30
C ALA A 60 9.15 15.90 13.36
N MET A 61 7.95 15.84 13.96
CA MET A 61 7.57 14.82 14.94
C MET A 61 7.47 13.44 14.29
N ASN A 62 6.86 13.36 13.12
CA ASN A 62 6.75 12.12 12.34
C ASN A 62 8.13 11.60 11.98
N GLU A 63 9.06 12.46 11.59
CA GLU A 63 10.44 12.05 11.23
C GLU A 63 11.20 11.48 12.43
N ILE A 64 11.14 12.12 13.60
CA ILE A 64 11.78 11.57 14.82
C ILE A 64 11.10 10.26 15.25
N LEU A 65 9.78 10.13 15.12
CA LEU A 65 9.06 8.87 15.38
C LEU A 65 9.53 7.75 14.44
N ARG A 66 9.67 8.00 13.13
CA ARG A 66 10.19 7.00 12.17
C ARG A 66 11.63 6.58 12.45
N SER A 67 12.42 7.47 13.07
CA SER A 67 13.80 7.17 13.46
C SER A 67 13.94 6.36 14.76
N SER A 68 12.82 6.06 15.43
CA SER A 68 12.80 5.39 16.72
C SER A 68 13.44 4.00 16.70
N THR A 69 14.01 3.63 17.85
CA THR A 69 14.53 2.28 18.11
C THR A 69 13.65 1.57 19.14
N GLU A 70 13.95 0.31 19.42
CA GLU A 70 13.25 -0.49 20.43
C GLU A 70 13.20 0.21 21.82
N GLU A 71 14.26 0.94 22.18
CA GLU A 71 14.32 1.73 23.42
C GLU A 71 13.28 2.86 23.48
N ASN A 72 12.83 3.35 22.32
CA ASN A 72 11.85 4.43 22.24
C ASN A 72 10.40 3.92 22.21
N HIS A 73 10.16 2.65 21.86
CA HIS A 73 8.80 2.12 21.67
C HIS A 73 7.86 2.33 22.87
N PRO A 74 8.28 2.15 24.14
CA PRO A 74 7.42 2.45 25.28
C PRO A 74 6.98 3.91 25.32
N THR A 75 7.90 4.84 25.02
CA THR A 75 7.62 6.28 24.95
C THR A 75 6.69 6.60 23.77
N VAL A 76 6.88 5.95 22.62
CA VAL A 76 6.00 6.08 21.44
C VAL A 76 4.57 5.63 21.77
N GLY A 77 4.41 4.49 22.46
CA GLY A 77 3.10 4.01 22.91
C GLY A 77 2.37 5.01 23.81
N GLN A 78 3.08 5.68 24.72
CA GLN A 78 2.51 6.71 25.62
C GLN A 78 2.02 7.97 24.88
N LEU A 79 2.41 8.18 23.62
CA LEU A 79 1.90 9.28 22.80
C LEU A 79 0.51 9.00 22.24
N ILE A 80 0.12 7.72 22.06
CA ILE A 80 -1.19 7.37 21.47
C ILE A 80 -2.35 8.06 22.20
N PRO A 81 -2.49 7.94 23.54
CA PRO A 81 -3.58 8.59 24.25
C PRO A 81 -3.57 10.11 24.13
N HIS A 82 -2.39 10.73 24.08
CA HIS A 82 -2.25 12.19 23.96
C HIS A 82 -2.71 12.69 22.59
N VAL A 83 -2.31 12.01 21.52
CA VAL A 83 -2.71 12.37 20.14
C VAL A 83 -4.19 12.07 19.94
N LEU A 84 -4.70 10.95 20.47
CA LEU A 84 -6.14 10.63 20.44
C LEU A 84 -7.00 11.66 21.19
N GLN A 85 -6.54 12.14 22.34
CA GLN A 85 -7.24 13.19 23.09
C GLN A 85 -7.32 14.48 22.26
N LYS A 86 -6.23 14.87 21.61
CA LYS A 86 -6.20 16.03 20.71
C LYS A 86 -7.15 15.84 19.54
N LEU A 87 -7.14 14.68 18.89
CA LEU A 87 -8.04 14.37 17.78
C LEU A 87 -9.50 14.44 18.23
N SER A 88 -9.83 13.83 19.36
CA SER A 88 -11.19 13.85 19.92
C SER A 88 -11.67 15.28 20.23
N ALA A 89 -10.79 16.15 20.73
CA ALA A 89 -11.11 17.56 20.97
C ALA A 89 -11.47 18.31 19.67
N THR A 90 -10.89 17.91 18.53
CA THR A 90 -11.26 18.48 17.22
C THR A 90 -12.60 17.98 16.68
N LEU A 91 -13.23 16.97 17.27
CA LEU A 91 -14.53 16.46 16.80
C LEU A 91 -15.71 17.13 17.51
N VAL A 92 -15.47 17.87 18.60
CA VAL A 92 -16.53 18.53 19.37
C VAL A 92 -16.94 19.86 18.70
N GLY A 93 -18.24 20.07 18.49
CA GLY A 93 -18.80 21.37 18.10
C GLY A 93 -18.68 21.75 16.61
N GLN A 94 -18.30 20.82 15.73
CA GLN A 94 -18.04 21.08 14.30
C GLN A 94 -19.23 21.67 13.52
N GLU A 95 -20.46 21.36 13.92
CA GLU A 95 -21.67 21.79 13.19
C GLU A 95 -21.91 23.31 13.26
N GLN A 96 -21.44 23.95 14.33
CA GLN A 96 -21.68 25.38 14.60
C GLN A 96 -20.52 26.28 14.12
N MET A 97 -19.48 25.70 13.54
CA MET A 97 -18.28 26.42 13.11
C MET A 97 -18.45 27.06 11.72
N SER A 98 -17.82 28.22 11.52
CA SER A 98 -17.72 28.84 10.19
C SER A 98 -16.88 27.98 9.23
N SER A 99 -17.02 28.23 7.92
CA SER A 99 -16.27 27.49 6.89
C SER A 99 -14.76 27.53 7.11
N ASP A 100 -14.19 28.72 7.33
CA ASP A 100 -12.75 28.91 7.55
C ASP A 100 -12.24 28.19 8.80
N MET A 101 -13.06 28.10 9.85
CA MET A 101 -12.67 27.41 11.08
C MET A 101 -12.76 25.89 10.90
N ARG A 102 -13.69 25.41 10.07
CA ARG A 102 -13.82 24.00 9.72
C ARG A 102 -12.65 23.52 8.87
N GLU A 103 -12.16 24.35 7.95
CA GLU A 103 -10.97 24.04 7.14
C GLU A 103 -9.71 23.90 8.03
N LYS A 104 -9.45 24.86 8.91
CA LYS A 104 -8.34 24.78 9.88
C LYS A 104 -8.43 23.57 10.81
N GLN A 105 -9.65 23.16 11.14
CA GLN A 105 -9.89 21.98 11.96
C GLN A 105 -9.64 20.69 11.18
N ALA A 106 -10.00 20.65 9.90
CA ALA A 106 -9.69 19.56 9.00
C ALA A 106 -8.17 19.40 8.82
N ASP A 107 -7.42 20.49 8.64
CA ASP A 107 -5.95 20.44 8.58
C ASP A 107 -5.35 19.82 9.85
N ALA A 108 -5.85 20.23 11.02
CA ALA A 108 -5.41 19.65 12.29
C ALA A 108 -5.76 18.16 12.41
N GLN A 109 -6.93 17.75 11.92
CA GLN A 109 -7.36 16.35 11.91
C GLN A 109 -6.50 15.48 11.02
N ALA A 110 -6.18 15.98 9.82
CA ALA A 110 -5.27 15.31 8.89
C ALA A 110 -3.90 15.09 9.52
N LEU A 111 -3.29 16.15 10.09
CA LEU A 111 -1.99 16.06 10.78
C LEU A 111 -2.00 15.06 11.95
N LEU A 112 -3.07 15.07 12.76
CA LEU A 112 -3.21 14.14 13.88
C LEU A 112 -3.40 12.69 13.42
N CYS A 113 -4.18 12.45 12.36
CA CYS A 113 -4.35 11.12 11.76
C CYS A 113 -3.03 10.62 11.17
N GLY A 114 -2.30 11.46 10.44
CA GLY A 114 -0.97 11.13 9.91
C GLY A 114 0.04 10.80 11.02
N THR A 115 0.07 11.56 12.12
CA THR A 115 0.93 11.21 13.26
C THR A 115 0.51 9.89 13.93
N LEU A 116 -0.79 9.62 14.07
CA LEU A 116 -1.25 8.31 14.56
C LEU A 116 -0.85 7.17 13.62
N GLN A 117 -0.98 7.35 12.30
CA GLN A 117 -0.51 6.39 11.31
C GLN A 117 0.97 6.07 11.51
N VAL A 118 1.83 7.10 11.66
CA VAL A 118 3.27 6.90 11.88
C VAL A 118 3.55 6.14 13.18
N ILE A 119 2.86 6.50 14.27
CA ILE A 119 2.99 5.78 15.55
C ILE A 119 2.59 4.32 15.39
N ILE A 120 1.47 4.04 14.70
CA ILE A 120 0.99 2.68 14.44
C ILE A 120 1.98 1.89 13.58
N GLN A 121 2.55 2.50 12.53
CA GLN A 121 3.55 1.85 11.68
C GLN A 121 4.82 1.49 12.46
N VAL A 122 5.33 2.42 13.27
CA VAL A 122 6.50 2.22 14.13
C VAL A 122 6.28 1.05 15.10
N LEU A 123 5.20 1.10 15.87
CA LEU A 123 4.89 0.05 16.84
C LEU A 123 4.47 -1.25 16.17
N GLY A 124 3.81 -1.17 15.02
CA GLY A 124 3.37 -2.30 14.20
C GLY A 124 4.53 -3.09 13.59
N ALA A 125 5.71 -2.49 13.43
CA ALA A 125 6.95 -3.17 13.05
C ALA A 125 7.74 -3.76 14.24
N ALA A 126 7.35 -3.45 15.48
CA ALA A 126 8.03 -3.92 16.68
C ALA A 126 7.78 -5.42 16.96
N SER A 127 8.48 -5.97 17.95
CA SER A 127 8.25 -7.33 18.43
C SER A 127 6.80 -7.51 18.92
N GLN A 128 6.28 -8.73 18.84
CA GLN A 128 4.91 -9.05 19.27
C GLN A 128 4.63 -8.62 20.73
N GLU A 129 5.58 -8.87 21.63
CA GLU A 129 5.49 -8.44 23.04
C GLU A 129 5.34 -6.92 23.16
N THR A 130 6.11 -6.16 22.38
CA THR A 130 6.03 -4.68 22.38
C THR A 130 4.67 -4.22 21.87
N LYS A 131 4.13 -4.83 20.80
CA LYS A 131 2.81 -4.48 20.25
C LYS A 131 1.71 -4.68 21.29
N GLU A 132 1.73 -5.79 22.01
CA GLU A 132 0.76 -6.12 23.06
C GLU A 132 0.80 -5.11 24.21
N GLN A 133 1.99 -4.68 24.62
CA GLN A 133 2.18 -3.73 25.71
C GLN A 133 1.88 -2.27 25.33
N THR A 134 2.03 -1.89 24.06
CA THR A 134 2.00 -0.49 23.63
C THR A 134 0.84 -0.15 22.70
N LEU A 135 0.60 -0.92 21.64
CA LEU A 135 -0.35 -0.59 20.58
C LEU A 135 -1.72 -1.26 20.82
N PHE A 136 -1.74 -2.55 21.13
CA PHE A 136 -2.99 -3.33 21.17
C PHE A 136 -3.96 -2.85 22.25
N ALA A 137 -3.44 -2.37 23.39
CA ALA A 137 -4.24 -1.75 24.44
C ALA A 137 -5.02 -0.49 23.97
N HIS A 138 -4.61 0.10 22.84
CA HIS A 138 -5.22 1.31 22.28
C HIS A 138 -5.94 1.08 20.94
N ALA A 139 -5.91 -0.13 20.38
CA ALA A 139 -6.45 -0.43 19.05
C ALA A 139 -7.95 -0.09 18.93
N ASP A 140 -8.75 -0.41 19.94
CA ASP A 140 -10.19 -0.11 19.94
C ASP A 140 -10.43 1.41 19.93
N SER A 141 -9.70 2.15 20.76
CA SER A 141 -9.79 3.61 20.83
C SER A 141 -9.34 4.29 19.53
N LEU A 142 -8.28 3.78 18.90
CA LEU A 142 -7.81 4.22 17.59
C LEU A 142 -8.91 4.04 16.54
N MET A 143 -9.47 2.83 16.44
CA MET A 143 -10.52 2.55 15.46
C MET A 143 -11.76 3.41 15.69
N HIS A 144 -12.21 3.56 16.94
CA HIS A 144 -13.33 4.44 17.27
C HIS A 144 -13.08 5.89 16.86
N ALA A 145 -11.85 6.40 17.06
CA ALA A 145 -11.48 7.74 16.63
C ALA A 145 -11.53 7.88 15.11
N PHE A 146 -10.92 6.95 14.35
CA PHE A 146 -10.92 7.00 12.89
C PHE A 146 -12.34 6.89 12.29
N LEU A 147 -13.19 6.01 12.85
CA LEU A 147 -14.60 5.92 12.44
C LEU A 147 -15.35 7.23 12.68
N SER A 148 -15.05 7.93 13.78
CA SER A 148 -15.65 9.24 14.07
C SER A 148 -15.17 10.31 13.10
N VAL A 149 -13.90 10.25 12.68
CA VAL A 149 -13.30 11.17 11.72
C VAL A 149 -13.95 11.11 10.34
N PHE A 150 -14.42 9.94 9.89
CA PHE A 150 -15.15 9.83 8.62
C PHE A 150 -16.53 10.53 8.61
N SER A 151 -16.99 11.05 9.76
CA SER A 151 -18.17 11.92 9.81
C SER A 151 -17.84 13.37 9.41
N CYS A 152 -16.57 13.71 9.27
CA CYS A 152 -16.12 15.02 8.82
C CYS A 152 -16.39 15.21 7.31
N ARG A 153 -16.40 16.46 6.85
CA ARG A 153 -16.63 16.81 5.43
C ARG A 153 -15.34 17.29 4.77
N SER A 154 -14.28 16.48 4.82
CA SER A 154 -12.99 16.80 4.21
C SER A 154 -12.34 15.54 3.63
N SER A 155 -11.98 15.58 2.35
CA SER A 155 -11.34 14.46 1.65
C SER A 155 -9.93 14.18 2.17
N THR A 156 -9.13 15.21 2.43
CA THR A 156 -7.79 15.09 3.01
C THR A 156 -7.81 14.39 4.37
N VAL A 157 -8.81 14.70 5.20
CA VAL A 157 -8.98 14.04 6.49
C VAL A 157 -9.37 12.57 6.33
N HIS A 158 -10.21 12.26 5.34
CA HIS A 158 -10.59 10.89 5.04
C HIS A 158 -9.40 10.08 4.52
N GLU A 159 -8.55 10.67 3.69
CA GLU A 159 -7.33 10.03 3.18
C GLU A 159 -6.40 9.61 4.34
N GLU A 160 -6.04 10.55 5.22
CA GLU A 160 -5.17 10.29 6.37
C GLU A 160 -5.79 9.28 7.35
N ALA A 161 -7.10 9.37 7.60
CA ALA A 161 -7.79 8.41 8.45
C ALA A 161 -7.81 7.01 7.83
N MET A 162 -8.01 6.91 6.51
CA MET A 162 -7.99 5.63 5.79
C MET A 162 -6.60 4.99 5.85
N LEU A 163 -5.53 5.76 5.58
CA LEU A 163 -4.14 5.32 5.72
C LEU A 163 -3.82 4.84 7.15
N ALA A 164 -4.30 5.56 8.17
CA ALA A 164 -4.11 5.17 9.57
C ALA A 164 -4.85 3.85 9.91
N VAL A 165 -6.04 3.62 9.33
CA VAL A 165 -6.77 2.36 9.47
C VAL A 165 -6.04 1.21 8.78
N GLY A 166 -5.49 1.41 7.57
CA GLY A 166 -4.66 0.41 6.89
C GLY A 166 -3.44 0.00 7.71
N ALA A 167 -2.72 0.99 8.26
CA ALA A 167 -1.61 0.74 9.18
C ALA A 167 -2.05 -0.04 10.42
N LEU A 168 -3.23 0.27 10.98
CA LEU A 168 -3.79 -0.45 12.13
C LEU A 168 -4.12 -1.89 11.77
N ALA A 169 -4.76 -2.13 10.62
CA ALA A 169 -5.10 -3.46 10.13
C ALA A 169 -3.84 -4.33 10.01
N TYR A 170 -2.80 -3.81 9.35
CA TYR A 170 -1.51 -4.50 9.25
C TYR A 170 -0.90 -4.81 10.62
N ALA A 171 -0.95 -3.87 11.56
CA ALA A 171 -0.31 -4.01 12.86
C ALA A 171 -1.02 -5.02 13.79
N VAL A 172 -2.36 -5.07 13.78
CA VAL A 172 -3.15 -5.96 14.64
C VAL A 172 -3.48 -7.31 13.99
N GLY A 173 -3.28 -7.43 12.67
CA GLY A 173 -3.48 -8.65 11.90
C GLY A 173 -4.92 -9.15 11.99
N GLU A 174 -5.08 -10.45 12.20
CA GLU A 174 -6.39 -11.12 12.22
C GLU A 174 -7.38 -10.53 13.23
N ASN A 175 -6.90 -9.86 14.29
CA ASN A 175 -7.76 -9.21 15.28
C ASN A 175 -8.52 -8.00 14.70
N PHE A 176 -8.15 -7.51 13.51
CA PHE A 176 -8.85 -6.43 12.83
C PHE A 176 -10.27 -6.83 12.41
N ILE A 177 -10.58 -8.14 12.31
CA ILE A 177 -11.88 -8.65 11.87
C ILE A 177 -13.05 -8.08 12.68
N LYS A 178 -12.86 -7.79 13.96
CA LYS A 178 -13.90 -7.25 14.84
C LYS A 178 -14.38 -5.85 14.45
N TYR A 179 -13.61 -5.12 13.63
CA TYR A 179 -13.97 -3.77 13.16
C TYR A 179 -14.62 -3.78 11.77
N MET A 180 -14.56 -4.88 11.04
CA MET A 180 -14.94 -4.93 9.62
C MET A 180 -16.40 -4.57 9.37
N ASP A 181 -17.33 -5.02 10.21
CA ASP A 181 -18.76 -4.69 10.07
C ASP A 181 -19.02 -3.18 10.17
N ALA A 182 -18.30 -2.49 11.05
CA ALA A 182 -18.41 -1.04 11.21
C ALA A 182 -17.64 -0.28 10.14
N PHE A 183 -16.55 -0.85 9.61
CA PHE A 183 -15.65 -0.18 8.68
C PHE A 183 -16.04 -0.34 7.20
N ILE A 184 -16.61 -1.49 6.82
CA ILE A 184 -16.95 -1.79 5.41
C ILE A 184 -17.83 -0.72 4.74
N PRO A 185 -18.78 -0.01 5.41
CA PRO A 185 -19.52 1.07 4.76
C PRO A 185 -18.61 2.22 4.30
N TYR A 186 -17.53 2.51 5.03
CA TYR A 186 -16.58 3.57 4.69
C TYR A 186 -15.64 3.16 3.55
N VAL A 187 -15.28 1.87 3.47
CA VAL A 187 -14.60 1.31 2.30
C VAL A 187 -15.46 1.50 1.04
N LYS A 188 -16.75 1.15 1.11
CA LYS A 188 -17.67 1.34 -0.03
C LYS A 188 -17.77 2.80 -0.45
N LEU A 189 -17.91 3.71 0.53
CA LEU A 189 -17.97 5.15 0.29
C LEU A 189 -16.69 5.67 -0.37
N GLY A 190 -15.51 5.23 0.08
CA GLY A 190 -14.21 5.63 -0.48
C GLY A 190 -14.02 5.14 -1.91
N LEU A 191 -14.40 3.89 -2.21
CA LEU A 191 -14.37 3.33 -3.57
C LEU A 191 -15.32 4.07 -4.53
N GLU A 192 -16.50 4.45 -4.04
CA GLU A 192 -17.51 5.18 -4.82
C GLU A 192 -17.20 6.67 -5.04
N ASN A 193 -16.23 7.23 -4.33
CA ASN A 193 -15.90 8.65 -4.40
C ASN A 193 -14.98 8.97 -5.60
N HIS A 194 -15.56 9.00 -6.80
CA HIS A 194 -14.83 9.26 -8.04
C HIS A 194 -14.35 10.73 -8.17
N GLU A 195 -14.91 11.66 -7.40
CA GLU A 195 -14.49 13.08 -7.40
C GLU A 195 -13.13 13.25 -6.72
N GLU A 196 -12.92 12.53 -5.62
CA GLU A 196 -11.70 12.57 -4.80
C GLU A 196 -10.85 11.31 -5.05
N HIS A 197 -10.26 11.24 -6.25
CA HIS A 197 -9.52 10.07 -6.72
C HIS A 197 -8.37 9.61 -5.80
N GLN A 198 -7.76 10.52 -5.03
CA GLN A 198 -6.74 10.16 -4.03
C GLN A 198 -7.33 9.31 -2.90
N VAL A 199 -8.47 9.72 -2.33
CA VAL A 199 -9.19 8.93 -1.31
C VAL A 199 -9.59 7.57 -1.88
N CYS A 200 -10.03 7.51 -3.14
CA CYS A 200 -10.34 6.26 -3.81
C CYS A 200 -9.11 5.34 -3.91
N ALA A 201 -7.97 5.85 -4.40
CA ALA A 201 -6.72 5.09 -4.52
C ALA A 201 -6.21 4.59 -3.16
N VAL A 202 -6.22 5.44 -2.14
CA VAL A 202 -5.87 5.06 -0.76
C VAL A 202 -6.82 3.98 -0.23
N THR A 203 -8.12 4.12 -0.46
CA THR A 203 -9.10 3.12 -0.01
C THR A 203 -8.84 1.76 -0.63
N VAL A 204 -8.49 1.72 -1.93
CA VAL A 204 -8.09 0.48 -2.62
C VAL A 204 -6.83 -0.12 -2.00
N GLY A 205 -5.81 0.69 -1.69
CA GLY A 205 -4.61 0.24 -0.99
C GLY A 205 -4.93 -0.37 0.38
N VAL A 206 -5.83 0.26 1.13
CA VAL A 206 -6.28 -0.23 2.45
C VAL A 206 -7.06 -1.54 2.35
N VAL A 207 -7.82 -1.78 1.27
CA VAL A 207 -8.39 -3.10 1.01
C VAL A 207 -7.28 -4.15 0.89
N GLY A 208 -6.19 -3.83 0.19
CA GLY A 208 -5.00 -4.71 0.11
C GLY A 208 -4.38 -4.98 1.49
N ASP A 209 -4.24 -3.95 2.33
CA ASP A 209 -3.75 -4.12 3.72
C ASP A 209 -4.67 -5.01 4.56
N ILE A 210 -5.99 -4.86 4.41
CA ILE A 210 -6.97 -5.73 5.07
C ILE A 210 -6.84 -7.17 4.57
N CYS A 211 -6.65 -7.38 3.26
CA CYS A 211 -6.44 -8.73 2.71
C CYS A 211 -5.23 -9.41 3.35
N ARG A 212 -4.10 -8.67 3.48
CA ARG A 212 -2.89 -9.18 4.15
C ARG A 212 -3.08 -9.43 5.64
N ALA A 213 -3.88 -8.61 6.31
CA ALA A 213 -4.14 -8.73 7.75
C ALA A 213 -5.10 -9.85 8.11
N LEU A 214 -6.14 -10.07 7.29
CA LEU A 214 -7.24 -11.00 7.59
C LEU A 214 -7.10 -12.35 6.89
N ASP A 215 -6.28 -12.44 5.84
CA ASP A 215 -6.16 -13.64 5.01
C ASP A 215 -7.55 -14.17 4.62
N ASP A 216 -7.84 -15.46 4.81
CA ASP A 216 -9.11 -16.10 4.48
C ASP A 216 -10.34 -15.46 5.16
N LYS A 217 -10.17 -14.75 6.29
CA LYS A 217 -11.27 -14.08 7.02
C LYS A 217 -11.89 -12.90 6.27
N ILE A 218 -11.26 -12.42 5.19
CA ILE A 218 -11.85 -11.37 4.32
C ILE A 218 -12.99 -11.91 3.44
N GLU A 219 -13.11 -13.25 3.30
CA GLU A 219 -14.04 -13.91 2.38
C GLU A 219 -15.49 -13.37 2.43
N PRO A 220 -16.11 -13.10 3.60
CA PRO A 220 -17.48 -12.57 3.67
C PRO A 220 -17.66 -11.19 3.01
N TYR A 221 -16.58 -10.42 2.90
CA TYR A 221 -16.58 -9.06 2.35
C TYR A 221 -16.04 -8.99 0.92
N CYS A 222 -15.42 -10.07 0.43
CA CYS A 222 -14.71 -10.11 -0.84
C CYS A 222 -15.62 -9.80 -2.04
N GLU A 223 -16.78 -10.45 -2.14
CA GLU A 223 -17.66 -10.31 -3.31
C GLU A 223 -18.17 -8.88 -3.53
N PRO A 224 -18.71 -8.18 -2.51
CA PRO A 224 -19.06 -6.77 -2.65
C PRO A 224 -17.89 -5.88 -3.06
N ILE A 225 -16.68 -6.14 -2.54
CA ILE A 225 -15.48 -5.37 -2.87
C ILE A 225 -15.09 -5.58 -4.34
N VAL A 226 -14.98 -6.84 -4.78
CA VAL A 226 -14.63 -7.16 -6.18
C VAL A 226 -15.62 -6.53 -7.15
N TYR A 227 -16.91 -6.56 -6.85
CA TYR A 227 -17.94 -5.94 -7.69
C TYR A 227 -17.73 -4.42 -7.83
N LEU A 228 -17.42 -3.73 -6.73
CA LEU A 228 -17.14 -2.29 -6.75
C LEU A 228 -15.89 -1.97 -7.58
N LEU A 229 -14.80 -2.71 -7.37
CA LEU A 229 -13.54 -2.55 -8.11
C LEU A 229 -13.72 -2.77 -9.62
N LEU A 230 -14.47 -3.81 -10.02
CA LEU A 230 -14.78 -4.07 -11.43
C LEU A 230 -15.63 -2.94 -12.04
N ARG A 231 -16.62 -2.44 -11.30
CA ARG A 231 -17.47 -1.32 -11.73
C ARG A 231 -16.64 -0.05 -11.91
N ASP A 232 -15.73 0.24 -10.98
CA ASP A 232 -14.92 1.45 -11.01
C ASP A 232 -13.93 1.41 -12.19
N LEU A 233 -13.26 0.28 -12.46
CA LEU A 233 -12.42 0.12 -13.65
C LEU A 233 -13.19 0.27 -14.98
N GLY A 234 -14.47 -0.09 -14.99
CA GLY A 234 -15.36 0.08 -16.15
C GLY A 234 -15.89 1.51 -16.32
N SER A 235 -15.64 2.40 -15.36
CA SER A 235 -16.14 3.78 -15.38
C SER A 235 -15.20 4.69 -16.18
N GLU A 236 -15.75 5.44 -17.14
CA GLU A 236 -15.01 6.49 -17.86
C GLU A 236 -14.69 7.70 -16.96
N LYS A 237 -15.36 7.82 -15.81
CA LYS A 237 -15.12 8.90 -14.84
C LYS A 237 -13.95 8.62 -13.90
N LEU A 238 -13.46 7.37 -13.85
CA LEU A 238 -12.38 7.01 -12.94
C LEU A 238 -11.07 7.64 -13.40
N HIS A 239 -10.44 8.38 -12.50
CA HIS A 239 -9.12 8.95 -12.76
C HIS A 239 -8.09 7.84 -13.01
N ARG A 240 -7.18 8.06 -13.97
CA ARG A 240 -6.21 7.05 -14.42
C ARG A 240 -5.37 6.48 -13.26
N SER A 241 -4.97 7.32 -12.29
CA SER A 241 -4.11 6.93 -11.16
C SER A 241 -4.75 5.90 -10.21
N VAL A 242 -6.06 5.70 -10.26
CA VAL A 242 -6.74 4.70 -9.42
C VAL A 242 -6.69 3.31 -10.07
N LYS A 243 -6.49 3.22 -11.39
CA LYS A 243 -6.48 1.94 -12.10
C LYS A 243 -5.38 1.00 -11.61
N PRO A 244 -4.11 1.43 -11.48
CA PRO A 244 -3.05 0.53 -11.02
C PRO A 244 -3.30 -0.07 -9.63
N PRO A 245 -3.67 0.72 -8.59
CA PRO A 245 -4.04 0.17 -7.29
C PRO A 245 -5.17 -0.85 -7.34
N ILE A 246 -6.20 -0.64 -8.19
CA ILE A 246 -7.31 -1.60 -8.32
C ILE A 246 -6.81 -2.94 -8.87
N LEU A 247 -5.92 -2.90 -9.87
CA LEU A 247 -5.34 -4.11 -10.44
C LEU A 247 -4.53 -4.87 -9.38
N SER A 248 -3.63 -4.20 -8.65
CA SER A 248 -2.87 -4.79 -7.54
C SER A 248 -3.81 -5.42 -6.49
N CYS A 249 -4.89 -4.73 -6.13
CA CYS A 249 -5.85 -5.17 -5.13
C CYS A 249 -6.55 -6.49 -5.52
N PHE A 250 -6.78 -6.75 -6.82
CA PHE A 250 -7.27 -8.07 -7.24
C PHE A 250 -6.27 -9.18 -6.93
N GLY A 251 -4.97 -8.91 -7.04
CA GLY A 251 -3.91 -9.84 -6.63
C GLY A 251 -3.97 -10.13 -5.13
N ASP A 252 -4.11 -9.08 -4.30
CA ASP A 252 -4.23 -9.21 -2.85
C ASP A 252 -5.47 -10.03 -2.43
N LEU A 253 -6.62 -9.77 -3.06
CA LEU A 253 -7.85 -10.53 -2.84
C LEU A 253 -7.71 -11.99 -3.26
N ALA A 254 -7.04 -12.25 -4.38
CA ALA A 254 -6.77 -13.60 -4.86
C ALA A 254 -5.83 -14.36 -3.91
N LEU A 255 -4.80 -13.70 -3.37
CA LEU A 255 -3.90 -14.27 -2.37
C LEU A 255 -4.65 -14.65 -1.09
N ALA A 256 -5.48 -13.74 -0.58
CA ALA A 256 -6.19 -13.94 0.69
C ALA A 256 -7.33 -14.97 0.59
N THR A 257 -8.08 -14.98 -0.51
CA THR A 257 -9.27 -15.85 -0.64
C THR A 257 -9.03 -17.14 -1.41
N GLY A 258 -7.88 -17.25 -2.09
CA GLY A 258 -7.47 -18.42 -2.85
C GLY A 258 -8.55 -18.94 -3.80
N ALA A 259 -8.94 -20.22 -3.66
CA ALA A 259 -9.92 -20.86 -4.54
C ALA A 259 -11.28 -20.14 -4.61
N SER A 260 -11.69 -19.45 -3.54
CA SER A 260 -12.94 -18.67 -3.54
C SER A 260 -12.91 -17.47 -4.50
N PHE A 261 -11.72 -17.02 -4.92
CA PHE A 261 -11.55 -15.96 -5.93
C PHE A 261 -11.89 -16.41 -7.35
N GLU A 262 -11.93 -17.73 -7.61
CA GLU A 262 -12.09 -18.30 -8.95
C GLU A 262 -13.32 -17.76 -9.70
N LYS A 263 -14.44 -17.54 -8.99
CA LYS A 263 -15.68 -17.02 -9.58
C LYS A 263 -15.54 -15.63 -10.23
N PHE A 264 -14.50 -14.88 -9.87
CA PHE A 264 -14.22 -13.55 -10.41
C PHE A 264 -13.20 -13.54 -11.54
N LEU A 265 -12.47 -14.65 -11.72
CA LEU A 265 -11.26 -14.72 -12.51
C LEU A 265 -11.46 -14.29 -13.97
N SER A 266 -12.54 -14.75 -14.62
CA SER A 266 -12.82 -14.38 -16.02
C SER A 266 -13.03 -12.88 -16.20
N TYR A 267 -13.65 -12.21 -15.21
CA TYR A 267 -13.90 -10.78 -15.23
C TYR A 267 -12.61 -10.00 -14.98
N VAL A 268 -11.84 -10.41 -13.98
CA VAL A 268 -10.57 -9.79 -13.60
C VAL A 268 -9.53 -9.92 -14.73
N VAL A 269 -9.43 -11.09 -15.36
CA VAL A 269 -8.50 -11.29 -16.49
C VAL A 269 -8.91 -10.43 -17.69
N GLY A 270 -10.21 -10.29 -17.97
CA GLY A 270 -10.68 -9.36 -19.00
C GLY A 270 -10.21 -7.93 -18.75
N MET A 271 -10.28 -7.47 -17.48
CA MET A 271 -9.77 -6.15 -17.09
C MET A 271 -8.25 -6.02 -17.21
N LEU A 272 -7.50 -7.06 -16.82
CA LEU A 272 -6.03 -7.08 -16.98
C LEU A 272 -5.62 -7.01 -18.45
N GLN A 273 -6.34 -7.69 -19.34
CA GLN A 273 -6.09 -7.61 -20.78
C GLN A 273 -6.35 -6.20 -21.33
N SER A 274 -7.43 -5.54 -20.90
CA SER A 274 -7.68 -4.14 -21.25
C SER A 274 -6.60 -3.19 -20.72
N ALA A 275 -6.09 -3.43 -19.50
CA ALA A 275 -4.99 -2.66 -18.92
C ALA A 275 -3.67 -2.86 -19.69
N MET A 276 -3.35 -4.08 -20.12
CA MET A 276 -2.18 -4.37 -20.98
C MET A 276 -2.26 -3.62 -22.31
N GLN A 277 -3.45 -3.57 -22.93
CA GLN A 277 -3.68 -2.80 -24.16
C GLN A 277 -3.52 -1.29 -23.93
N LEU A 278 -3.99 -0.78 -22.79
CA LEU A 278 -3.79 0.62 -22.41
C LEU A 278 -2.30 0.95 -22.23
N SER A 279 -1.54 0.06 -21.58
CA SER A 279 -0.09 0.21 -21.38
C SER A 279 0.67 0.29 -22.70
N ALA A 280 0.28 -0.52 -23.69
CA ALA A 280 0.89 -0.53 -25.02
C ALA A 280 0.62 0.73 -25.84
N ASN A 281 -0.48 1.45 -25.56
CA ASN A 281 -0.89 2.65 -26.28
C ASN A 281 -0.51 3.96 -25.55
N THR A 282 0.20 3.86 -24.43
CA THR A 282 0.60 5.02 -23.64
C THR A 282 1.73 5.78 -24.34
N ASN A 283 1.68 7.13 -24.34
CA ASN A 283 2.66 7.98 -25.00
C ASN A 283 4.05 7.85 -24.36
N PRO A 284 5.07 7.34 -25.07
CA PRO A 284 6.41 7.14 -24.51
C PRO A 284 7.24 8.43 -24.41
N ASP A 285 6.80 9.52 -25.04
CA ASP A 285 7.50 10.81 -25.07
C ASP A 285 7.04 11.79 -23.96
N ASP A 286 6.04 11.40 -23.17
CA ASP A 286 5.47 12.19 -22.08
C ASP A 286 5.89 11.58 -20.73
N GLU A 287 6.70 12.32 -19.97
CA GLU A 287 7.30 11.85 -18.70
C GLU A 287 6.24 11.43 -17.67
N GLU A 288 5.16 12.20 -17.52
CA GLU A 288 4.06 11.84 -16.61
C GLU A 288 3.34 10.56 -17.06
N MET A 289 3.23 10.36 -18.37
CA MET A 289 2.64 9.15 -18.94
C MET A 289 3.56 7.94 -18.80
N VAL A 290 4.88 8.14 -18.83
CA VAL A 290 5.86 7.08 -18.57
C VAL A 290 5.77 6.60 -17.12
N ASP A 291 5.73 7.51 -16.15
CA ASP A 291 5.59 7.16 -14.73
C ASP A 291 4.29 6.40 -14.49
N TYR A 292 3.17 6.93 -14.99
CA TYR A 292 1.87 6.26 -14.94
C TYR A 292 1.89 4.88 -15.61
N ASN A 293 2.59 4.72 -16.74
CA ASN A 293 2.65 3.43 -17.44
C ASN A 293 3.42 2.39 -16.61
N ASN A 294 4.48 2.79 -15.91
CA ASN A 294 5.21 1.91 -15.00
C ASN A 294 4.36 1.52 -13.79
N GLU A 295 3.60 2.45 -13.21
CA GLU A 295 2.61 2.13 -12.16
C GLU A 295 1.57 1.11 -12.68
N LEU A 296 1.00 1.35 -13.87
CA LEU A 296 0.02 0.46 -14.50
C LEU A 296 0.60 -0.93 -14.74
N ARG A 297 1.83 -1.03 -15.25
CA ARG A 297 2.54 -2.30 -15.44
C ARG A 297 2.76 -3.04 -14.13
N ASN A 298 3.18 -2.33 -13.08
CA ASN A 298 3.31 -2.93 -11.74
C ASN A 298 1.98 -3.47 -11.25
N GLY A 299 0.89 -2.70 -11.34
CA GLY A 299 -0.43 -3.18 -10.92
C GLY A 299 -0.92 -4.41 -11.69
N ILE A 300 -0.63 -4.48 -13.00
CA ILE A 300 -0.90 -5.68 -13.81
C ILE A 300 -0.08 -6.88 -13.29
N PHE A 301 1.21 -6.70 -13.07
CA PHE A 301 2.09 -7.80 -12.66
C PHE A 301 1.83 -8.28 -11.23
N GLU A 302 1.53 -7.38 -10.30
CA GLU A 302 1.11 -7.72 -8.93
C GLU A 302 -0.21 -8.50 -8.94
N ALA A 303 -1.16 -8.12 -9.79
CA ALA A 303 -2.40 -8.87 -9.98
C ALA A 303 -2.12 -10.31 -10.44
N TYR A 304 -1.28 -10.49 -11.47
CA TYR A 304 -0.94 -11.82 -11.96
C TYR A 304 -0.16 -12.63 -10.93
N ALA A 305 0.80 -12.04 -10.24
CA ALA A 305 1.53 -12.71 -9.16
C ALA A 305 0.56 -13.20 -8.08
N GLY A 306 -0.35 -12.33 -7.61
CA GLY A 306 -1.33 -12.68 -6.60
C GLY A 306 -2.33 -13.75 -7.05
N ILE A 307 -2.82 -13.68 -8.29
CA ILE A 307 -3.71 -14.70 -8.87
C ILE A 307 -3.01 -16.06 -8.99
N LEU A 308 -1.78 -16.09 -9.52
CA LEU A 308 -1.02 -17.32 -9.75
C LEU A 308 -0.66 -18.02 -8.43
N GLN A 309 -0.25 -17.23 -7.43
CA GLN A 309 0.13 -17.75 -6.12
C GLN A 309 -1.10 -18.11 -5.26
N GLY A 310 -2.15 -17.29 -5.30
CA GLY A 310 -3.34 -17.42 -4.46
C GLY A 310 -4.25 -18.58 -4.84
N LEU A 311 -4.47 -18.81 -6.14
CA LEU A 311 -5.42 -19.84 -6.62
C LEU A 311 -5.00 -21.29 -6.35
N LYS A 312 -3.81 -21.53 -5.76
CA LYS A 312 -3.28 -22.87 -5.43
C LYS A 312 -3.53 -23.86 -6.57
N LEU A 313 -3.08 -23.48 -7.78
CA LEU A 313 -3.41 -24.10 -9.06
C LEU A 313 -3.23 -25.63 -9.11
N GLU A 314 -2.35 -26.19 -8.28
CA GLU A 314 -2.15 -27.63 -8.17
C GLU A 314 -3.39 -28.40 -7.69
N SER A 315 -4.31 -27.73 -7.01
CA SER A 315 -5.54 -28.30 -6.43
C SER A 315 -6.81 -28.00 -7.24
N MET A 316 -6.70 -27.22 -8.31
CA MET A 316 -7.85 -26.82 -9.14
C MET A 316 -8.22 -27.89 -10.19
N ASP A 317 -9.51 -27.93 -10.57
CA ASP A 317 -9.97 -28.81 -11.64
C ASP A 317 -9.31 -28.48 -12.98
N ALA A 318 -9.04 -29.52 -13.78
CA ALA A 318 -8.33 -29.40 -15.05
C ALA A 318 -9.01 -28.43 -16.06
N SER A 319 -10.35 -28.36 -16.09
CA SER A 319 -11.07 -27.42 -16.97
C SER A 319 -10.85 -25.96 -16.59
N LYS A 320 -10.71 -25.67 -15.29
CA LYS A 320 -10.53 -24.32 -14.77
C LYS A 320 -9.09 -23.85 -14.91
N LEU A 321 -8.14 -24.78 -14.74
CA LEU A 321 -6.72 -24.55 -15.05
C LEU A 321 -6.49 -24.21 -16.52
N ASN A 322 -7.29 -24.75 -17.43
CA ASN A 322 -7.17 -24.44 -18.85
C ASN A 322 -7.47 -22.97 -19.14
N GLY A 323 -8.44 -22.35 -18.45
CA GLY A 323 -8.72 -20.92 -18.61
C GLY A 323 -7.49 -20.05 -18.33
N ILE A 324 -6.81 -20.27 -17.20
CA ILE A 324 -5.56 -19.54 -16.87
C ILE A 324 -4.45 -19.84 -17.88
N ARG A 325 -4.30 -21.12 -18.29
CA ARG A 325 -3.29 -21.52 -19.27
C ARG A 325 -3.45 -20.81 -20.61
N GLU A 326 -4.68 -20.61 -21.07
CA GLU A 326 -4.96 -19.90 -22.33
C GLU A 326 -4.52 -18.42 -22.26
N HIS A 327 -4.44 -17.84 -21.07
CA HIS A 327 -3.96 -16.47 -20.87
C HIS A 327 -2.44 -16.36 -20.76
N VAL A 328 -1.73 -17.43 -20.37
CA VAL A 328 -0.26 -17.40 -20.17
C VAL A 328 0.52 -16.87 -21.39
N PRO A 329 0.24 -17.28 -22.64
CA PRO A 329 0.94 -16.72 -23.81
C PRO A 329 0.85 -15.20 -23.89
N PHE A 330 -0.33 -14.62 -23.61
CA PHE A 330 -0.52 -13.17 -23.63
C PHE A 330 0.30 -12.46 -22.55
N VAL A 331 0.40 -13.04 -21.35
CA VAL A 331 1.22 -12.48 -20.27
C VAL A 331 2.70 -12.52 -20.65
N VAL A 332 3.17 -13.64 -21.22
CA VAL A 332 4.56 -13.80 -21.67
C VAL A 332 4.90 -12.84 -22.83
N ASP A 333 3.98 -12.65 -23.77
CA ASP A 333 4.12 -11.66 -24.85
C ASP A 333 4.19 -10.23 -24.32
N PHE A 334 3.37 -9.90 -23.32
CA PHE A 334 3.41 -8.60 -22.67
C PHE A 334 4.74 -8.35 -21.95
N ILE A 335 5.24 -9.34 -21.19
CA ILE A 335 6.55 -9.27 -20.54
C ILE A 335 7.67 -9.10 -21.56
N GLU A 336 7.61 -9.81 -22.69
CA GLU A 336 8.58 -9.65 -23.78
C GLU A 336 8.59 -8.21 -24.33
N ALA A 337 7.40 -7.63 -24.55
CA ALA A 337 7.27 -6.26 -25.03
C ALA A 337 7.82 -5.25 -24.02
N VAL A 338 7.44 -5.37 -22.74
CA VAL A 338 7.89 -4.47 -21.67
C VAL A 338 9.40 -4.59 -21.43
N SER A 339 9.98 -5.78 -21.51
CA SER A 339 11.43 -5.98 -21.35
C SER A 339 12.30 -5.27 -22.42
N LYS A 340 11.71 -4.89 -23.55
CA LYS A 340 12.38 -4.18 -24.65
C LYS A 340 12.15 -2.66 -24.58
N ASP A 341 11.31 -2.20 -23.66
CA ASP A 341 10.99 -0.79 -23.49
C ASP A 341 12.10 -0.08 -22.67
N PRO A 342 12.78 0.94 -23.22
CA PRO A 342 13.81 1.68 -22.49
C PRO A 342 13.27 2.45 -21.28
N ASN A 343 11.96 2.72 -21.23
CA ASN A 343 11.30 3.43 -20.14
C ASN A 343 10.85 2.49 -19.00
N CYS A 344 11.15 1.20 -19.08
CA CYS A 344 10.85 0.25 -18.01
C CYS A 344 11.73 0.49 -16.78
N ASP A 345 11.11 0.71 -15.62
CA ASP A 345 11.84 0.89 -14.37
C ASP A 345 12.29 -0.43 -13.72
N SER A 346 13.07 -0.32 -12.64
CA SER A 346 13.60 -1.47 -11.89
C SER A 346 12.52 -2.22 -11.09
N THR A 347 11.44 -1.55 -10.69
CA THR A 347 10.31 -2.17 -9.99
C THR A 347 9.53 -3.05 -10.94
N VAL A 348 9.18 -2.56 -12.12
CA VAL A 348 8.54 -3.33 -13.20
C VAL A 348 9.43 -4.50 -13.62
N THR A 349 10.75 -4.28 -13.73
CA THR A 349 11.70 -5.35 -14.02
C THR A 349 11.63 -6.48 -12.99
N ARG A 350 11.63 -6.16 -11.69
CA ARG A 350 11.48 -7.16 -10.62
C ARG A 350 10.13 -7.89 -10.71
N SER A 351 9.04 -7.15 -10.93
CA SER A 351 7.70 -7.72 -11.07
C SER A 351 7.61 -8.69 -12.25
N MET A 352 8.22 -8.37 -13.40
CA MET A 352 8.31 -9.27 -14.55
C MET A 352 9.06 -10.57 -14.23
N VAL A 353 10.20 -10.48 -13.54
CA VAL A 353 10.97 -11.66 -13.10
C VAL A 353 10.14 -12.55 -12.18
N GLY A 354 9.45 -11.94 -11.21
CA GLY A 354 8.54 -12.63 -10.29
C GLY A 354 7.44 -13.39 -11.04
N VAL A 355 6.70 -12.70 -11.91
CA VAL A 355 5.60 -13.30 -12.69
C VAL A 355 6.09 -14.42 -13.61
N LEU A 356 7.23 -14.26 -14.29
CA LEU A 356 7.81 -15.34 -15.10
C LEU A 356 8.09 -16.61 -14.27
N GLY A 357 8.66 -16.44 -13.09
CA GLY A 357 8.92 -17.55 -12.18
C GLY A 357 7.64 -18.17 -11.63
N ASP A 358 6.64 -17.35 -11.27
CA ASP A 358 5.34 -17.81 -10.79
C ASP A 358 4.56 -18.59 -11.86
N ILE A 359 4.59 -18.15 -13.12
CA ILE A 359 4.00 -18.90 -14.24
C ILE A 359 4.65 -20.28 -14.33
N ALA A 360 5.98 -20.35 -14.33
CA ALA A 360 6.70 -21.60 -14.48
C ALA A 360 6.47 -22.55 -13.29
N LYS A 361 6.42 -22.00 -12.07
CA LYS A 361 6.20 -22.74 -10.84
C LYS A 361 4.76 -23.25 -10.75
N CYS A 362 3.77 -22.38 -10.94
CA CYS A 362 2.37 -22.66 -10.60
C CYS A 362 1.57 -23.29 -11.75
N VAL A 363 1.93 -23.04 -13.02
CA VAL A 363 1.17 -23.51 -14.18
C VAL A 363 1.88 -24.69 -14.84
N ARG A 364 1.19 -25.84 -14.94
CA ARG A 364 1.69 -27.02 -15.69
C ARG A 364 1.35 -26.92 -17.18
N GLY A 365 2.16 -27.52 -18.06
CA GLY A 365 1.90 -27.56 -19.51
C GLY A 365 2.27 -26.28 -20.25
N VAL A 366 3.00 -25.35 -19.62
CA VAL A 366 3.43 -24.07 -20.21
C VAL A 366 4.86 -24.09 -20.72
N GLY A 367 5.59 -25.21 -20.57
CA GLY A 367 6.93 -25.39 -21.13
C GLY A 367 7.02 -25.06 -22.63
N PRO A 368 6.05 -25.44 -23.48
CA PRO A 368 6.04 -25.05 -24.89
C PRO A 368 6.00 -23.54 -25.13
N VAL A 369 5.34 -22.76 -24.25
CA VAL A 369 5.29 -21.29 -24.38
C VAL A 369 6.69 -20.70 -24.19
N PHE A 370 7.40 -21.12 -23.14
CA PHE A 370 8.77 -20.71 -22.89
C PHE A 370 9.76 -21.19 -23.96
N ALA A 371 9.52 -22.37 -24.56
CA ALA A 371 10.33 -22.88 -25.66
C ALA A 371 10.16 -22.05 -26.95
N GLN A 372 8.94 -21.59 -27.25
CA GLN A 372 8.64 -20.76 -28.42
C GLN A 372 9.13 -19.31 -28.26
N LYS A 373 9.27 -18.83 -27.01
CA LYS A 373 9.64 -17.46 -26.68
C LYS A 373 10.93 -17.39 -25.86
N PRO A 374 12.12 -17.57 -26.46
CA PRO A 374 13.37 -17.71 -25.71
C PRO A 374 13.92 -16.41 -25.10
N PHE A 375 13.23 -15.27 -25.22
CA PHE A 375 13.70 -13.96 -24.71
C PHE A 375 13.99 -13.99 -23.21
N TRP A 376 13.22 -14.77 -22.43
CA TRP A 376 13.37 -14.89 -20.99
C TRP A 376 14.78 -15.30 -20.59
N ASN A 377 15.49 -16.09 -21.41
CA ASN A 377 16.83 -16.55 -21.06
C ASN A 377 17.84 -15.40 -21.08
N GLN A 378 17.75 -14.52 -22.09
CA GLN A 378 18.58 -13.31 -22.16
C GLN A 378 18.17 -12.33 -21.06
N PHE A 379 16.89 -12.02 -20.95
CA PHE A 379 16.35 -11.08 -19.97
C PHE A 379 16.73 -11.45 -18.52
N LEU A 380 16.55 -12.72 -18.13
CA LEU A 380 16.95 -13.20 -16.81
C LEU A 380 18.48 -13.24 -16.63
N SER A 381 19.27 -13.27 -17.71
CA SER A 381 20.75 -13.24 -17.63
C SER A 381 21.23 -11.83 -17.32
N GLU A 382 20.61 -10.84 -17.95
CA GLU A 382 20.84 -9.43 -17.68
C GLU A 382 20.45 -9.11 -16.22
N CYS A 383 19.29 -9.56 -15.76
CA CYS A 383 18.86 -9.39 -14.36
C CYS A 383 19.82 -10.07 -13.37
N ALA A 384 20.33 -11.27 -13.69
CA ALA A 384 21.31 -11.98 -12.85
C ALA A 384 22.68 -11.30 -12.78
N SER A 385 22.96 -10.34 -13.67
CA SER A 385 24.18 -9.52 -13.65
C SER A 385 24.01 -8.17 -12.92
N SER A 386 22.80 -7.87 -12.45
CA SER A 386 22.48 -6.63 -11.73
C SER A 386 23.28 -6.51 -10.40
N PRO A 387 23.64 -5.29 -9.96
CA PRO A 387 24.17 -5.08 -8.61
C PRO A 387 23.15 -5.33 -7.49
N ASP A 388 21.86 -5.45 -7.79
CA ASP A 388 20.80 -5.76 -6.82
C ASP A 388 20.77 -7.26 -6.48
N ASP A 389 21.18 -7.60 -5.26
CA ASP A 389 21.19 -8.96 -4.72
C ASP A 389 19.80 -9.64 -4.67
N ALA A 390 18.72 -8.88 -4.48
CA ALA A 390 17.37 -9.43 -4.53
C ALA A 390 17.01 -9.83 -5.96
N LEU A 391 17.17 -8.89 -6.91
CA LEU A 391 16.88 -9.16 -8.32
C LEU A 391 17.71 -10.33 -8.88
N ARG A 392 19.00 -10.43 -8.50
CA ARG A 392 19.84 -11.57 -8.91
C ARG A 392 19.31 -12.91 -8.43
N ARG A 393 18.87 -12.97 -7.17
CA ARG A 393 18.30 -14.21 -6.58
C ARG A 393 16.99 -14.58 -7.25
N ASP A 394 16.11 -13.61 -7.45
CA ASP A 394 14.81 -13.84 -8.08
C ASP A 394 14.96 -14.26 -9.55
N ALA A 395 15.92 -13.67 -10.27
CA ALA A 395 16.21 -14.06 -11.65
C ALA A 395 16.78 -15.48 -11.77
N ALA A 396 17.63 -15.90 -10.83
CA ALA A 396 18.11 -17.27 -10.77
C ALA A 396 16.97 -18.25 -10.47
N TRP A 397 16.13 -17.93 -9.47
CA TRP A 397 14.95 -18.72 -9.13
C TRP A 397 13.98 -18.86 -10.31
N ALA A 398 13.66 -17.77 -11.00
CA ALA A 398 12.75 -17.80 -12.15
C ALA A 398 13.33 -18.68 -13.28
N ARG A 399 14.64 -18.55 -13.57
CA ARG A 399 15.33 -19.37 -14.57
C ARG A 399 15.22 -20.87 -14.24
N ASP A 400 15.51 -21.24 -13.00
CA ASP A 400 15.49 -22.65 -12.58
C ASP A 400 14.09 -23.26 -12.74
N ASN A 401 13.05 -22.51 -12.37
CA ASN A 401 11.66 -22.96 -12.54
C ASN A 401 11.28 -23.11 -14.02
N ILE A 402 11.65 -22.15 -14.88
CA ILE A 402 11.38 -22.21 -16.32
C ILE A 402 12.08 -23.42 -16.94
N GLN A 403 13.36 -23.63 -16.65
CA GLN A 403 14.12 -24.76 -17.18
C GLN A 403 13.54 -26.10 -16.72
N LYS A 404 13.17 -26.21 -15.44
CA LYS A 404 12.48 -27.39 -14.90
C LYS A 404 11.17 -27.66 -15.65
N ARG A 405 10.33 -26.63 -15.82
CA ARG A 405 9.04 -26.73 -16.52
C ARG A 405 9.19 -27.16 -17.98
N MET A 406 10.15 -26.58 -18.69
CA MET A 406 10.46 -26.96 -20.07
C MET A 406 10.93 -28.40 -20.22
N ASN A 407 11.62 -28.95 -19.21
CA ASN A 407 12.07 -30.34 -19.23
C ASN A 407 10.96 -31.32 -18.82
N GLU A 408 10.00 -30.90 -17.99
CA GLU A 408 8.83 -31.71 -17.61
C GLU A 408 7.82 -31.87 -18.77
N ASP A 409 7.71 -30.85 -19.62
CA ASP A 409 6.75 -30.81 -20.75
C ASP A 409 7.37 -31.23 -22.10
N ARG A 410 8.60 -31.78 -22.09
CA ARG A 410 9.30 -32.40 -23.24
C ARG A 410 9.00 -33.88 -23.32
#